data_AF-A0A0M2SF73-F1
#
_entry.id   AF-A0A0M2SF73-F1
#
_cell.length_a   1.000
_cell.length_b   1.000
_cell.length_c   1.000
_cell.angle_alpha   90.00
_cell.angle_beta   90.00
_cell.angle_gamma   90.00
#
_symmetry.space_group_name_H-M   'P 1'
#
loop_
_entity.id
_entity.type
_entity.pdbx_description
1 polymer ?
#
loop_
_entity_poly.entity_id
_entity_poly.type
_entity_poly.pdbx_seq_one_letter_code
_entity_poly.pdbx_strand_id
1 'polypeptide(L)'
;MQRITLMQAYAIETLRSSGYTNETILEKVRNDEMADFKSADSGMDYSGLVELEAENFLGNILEDGYQVKFLTINGLTNLIRLKYGKKKGEDYRLEDFTVSELGLDDKEADELGNLLSPNWEIRKSGTGVIISPAG
;
A
#
# COMPACT_ATOMS: atom_id res chain seq x y z
N MET A 1 14.11 3.08 4.03
CA MET A 1 12.82 2.53 3.54
C MET A 1 13.07 1.73 2.28
N GLN A 2 12.60 0.48 2.24
CA GLN A 2 12.80 -0.40 1.08
C GLN A 2 11.87 -0.04 -0.07
N ARG A 3 12.33 -0.27 -1.31
CA ARG A 3 11.51 -0.08 -2.51
C ARG A 3 10.98 -1.41 -3.02
N ILE A 4 9.66 -1.55 -3.11
CA ILE A 4 9.00 -2.79 -3.54
C ILE A 4 8.16 -2.58 -4.81
N THR A 5 7.83 -3.68 -5.49
CA THR A 5 6.92 -3.61 -6.64
C THR A 5 5.50 -3.28 -6.19
N LEU A 6 4.67 -2.79 -7.10
CA LEU A 6 3.25 -2.55 -6.81
C LEU A 6 2.52 -3.85 -6.43
N MET A 7 2.89 -4.98 -7.03
CA MET A 7 2.30 -6.29 -6.70
C MET A 7 2.65 -6.75 -5.28
N GLN A 8 3.90 -6.54 -4.84
CA GLN A 8 4.30 -6.80 -3.45
C GLN A 8 3.53 -5.90 -2.48
N ALA A 9 3.35 -4.62 -2.81
CA ALA A 9 2.52 -3.71 -2.00
C ALA A 9 1.06 -4.18 -1.93
N TYR A 10 0.48 -4.61 -3.05
CA TYR A 10 -0.88 -5.18 -3.06
C TYR A 10 -1.01 -6.45 -2.24
N ALA A 11 -0.04 -7.36 -2.32
CA ALA A 11 -0.04 -8.57 -1.50
C ALA A 11 -0.11 -8.22 0.01
N ILE A 12 0.74 -7.30 0.47
CA ILE A 12 0.78 -6.84 1.86
C ILE A 12 -0.55 -6.19 2.27
N GLU A 13 -1.03 -5.22 1.49
CA GLU A 13 -2.22 -4.45 1.89
C GLU A 13 -3.53 -5.23 1.73
N THR A 14 -3.56 -6.26 0.87
CA THR A 14 -4.67 -7.21 0.80
C THR A 14 -4.77 -8.04 2.08
N LEU A 15 -3.64 -8.50 2.61
CA LEU A 15 -3.61 -9.24 3.88
C LEU A 15 -4.02 -8.35 5.04
N ARG A 16 -3.44 -7.14 5.14
CA ARG A 16 -3.78 -6.17 6.19
C ARG A 16 -5.27 -5.80 6.19
N SER A 17 -5.82 -5.48 5.02
CA SER A 17 -7.25 -5.16 4.88
C SER A 17 -8.17 -6.35 5.18
N SER A 18 -7.65 -7.58 5.12
CA SER A 18 -8.35 -8.81 5.51
C SER A 18 -8.14 -9.20 6.98
N GLY A 19 -7.44 -8.36 7.75
CA GLY A 19 -7.27 -8.53 9.21
C GLY A 19 -5.99 -9.27 9.63
N TYR A 20 -5.08 -9.58 8.71
CA TYR A 20 -3.79 -10.16 9.09
C TYR A 20 -2.88 -9.11 9.73
N THR A 21 -2.28 -9.45 10.87
CA THR A 21 -1.24 -8.61 11.51
C THR A 21 0.11 -8.80 10.82
N ASN A 22 1.02 -7.83 10.97
CA ASN A 22 2.38 -7.93 10.46
C ASN A 22 3.10 -9.20 10.95
N GLU A 23 2.95 -9.52 12.23
CA GLU A 23 3.54 -10.70 12.86
C GLU A 23 3.02 -11.98 12.21
N THR A 24 1.70 -12.06 11.98
CA THR A 24 1.08 -13.22 11.33
C THR A 24 1.54 -13.36 9.88
N ILE A 25 1.66 -12.25 9.13
CA ILE A 25 2.17 -12.27 7.76
C ILE A 25 3.61 -12.82 7.75
N LEU A 26 4.46 -12.28 8.62
CA LEU A 26 5.87 -12.67 8.70
C LEU A 26 6.05 -14.13 9.13
N GLU A 27 5.32 -14.57 10.15
CA GLU A 27 5.34 -15.95 10.64
C GLU A 27 4.92 -16.94 9.54
N LYS A 28 3.80 -16.66 8.84
CA LYS A 28 3.32 -17.55 7.78
C LYS A 28 4.26 -17.63 6.58
N VAL A 29 4.91 -16.53 6.22
CA VAL A 29 5.94 -16.57 5.16
C VAL A 29 7.14 -17.39 5.60
N ARG A 30 7.61 -17.24 6.85
CA ARG A 30 8.76 -17.99 7.38
C ARG A 30 8.50 -19.48 7.56
N ASN A 31 7.26 -19.85 7.88
CA ASN A 31 6.85 -21.23 8.11
C ASN A 31 6.32 -21.93 6.83
N ASP A 32 6.39 -21.29 5.67
CA ASP A 32 5.86 -21.80 4.38
C ASP A 32 4.33 -22.11 4.42
N GLU A 33 3.57 -21.28 5.15
CA GLU A 33 2.13 -21.43 5.36
C GLU A 33 1.29 -20.45 4.52
N MET A 34 1.85 -19.92 3.44
CA MET A 34 1.18 -18.87 2.63
C MET A 34 -0.06 -19.36 1.89
N ALA A 35 -0.31 -20.67 1.83
CA ALA A 35 -1.55 -21.21 1.28
C ALA A 35 -2.80 -20.63 1.98
N ASP A 36 -2.67 -20.29 3.27
CA ASP A 36 -3.74 -19.70 4.08
C ASP A 36 -4.14 -18.30 3.60
N PHE A 37 -3.23 -17.56 2.95
CA PHE A 37 -3.49 -16.23 2.42
C PHE A 37 -4.57 -16.21 1.32
N LYS A 38 -4.87 -17.36 0.69
CA LYS A 38 -5.96 -17.48 -0.28
C LYS A 38 -7.34 -17.14 0.29
N SER A 39 -7.49 -17.18 1.62
CA SER A 39 -8.72 -16.74 2.29
C SER A 39 -8.93 -15.22 2.25
N ALA A 40 -7.85 -14.44 2.13
CA ALA A 40 -7.91 -12.98 1.95
C ALA A 40 -8.27 -12.63 0.50
N ASP A 41 -7.53 -13.19 -0.46
CA ASP A 41 -7.86 -13.10 -1.88
C ASP A 41 -7.25 -14.28 -2.64
N SER A 42 -8.10 -15.16 -3.15
CA SER A 42 -7.66 -16.35 -3.90
C SER A 42 -7.00 -16.04 -5.25
N GLY A 43 -7.19 -14.83 -5.79
CA GLY A 43 -6.61 -14.38 -7.06
C GLY A 43 -5.30 -13.60 -6.89
N MET A 44 -4.92 -13.26 -5.65
CA MET A 44 -3.68 -12.53 -5.37
C MET A 44 -2.47 -13.47 -5.38
N ASP A 45 -1.39 -13.01 -6.00
CA ASP A 45 -0.10 -13.69 -5.95
C ASP A 45 0.72 -13.18 -4.75
N TYR A 46 0.93 -14.06 -3.78
CA TYR A 46 1.70 -13.80 -2.56
C TYR A 46 3.17 -14.25 -2.64
N SER A 47 3.61 -14.83 -3.77
CA SER A 47 4.99 -15.33 -3.93
C SER A 47 6.05 -14.23 -3.75
N GLY A 48 5.70 -12.99 -4.09
CA GLY A 48 6.57 -11.83 -3.86
C GLY A 48 6.92 -11.57 -2.39
N LEU A 49 6.16 -12.12 -1.42
CA LEU A 49 6.52 -12.02 0.00
C LEU A 49 7.68 -12.96 0.37
N VAL A 50 7.77 -14.13 -0.27
CA VAL A 50 8.90 -15.06 -0.13
C VAL A 50 10.18 -14.42 -0.63
N GLU A 51 10.12 -13.75 -1.78
CA GLU A 51 11.26 -13.04 -2.36
C GLU A 51 11.80 -11.98 -1.39
N LEU A 52 10.90 -11.22 -0.76
CA LEU A 52 11.27 -10.21 0.24
C LEU A 52 11.87 -10.83 1.50
N GLU A 53 11.37 -11.98 1.97
CA GLU A 53 11.94 -12.64 3.15
C GLU A 53 13.28 -13.33 2.83
N ALA A 54 13.47 -13.86 1.63
CA ALA A 54 14.75 -14.43 1.19
C ALA A 54 15.88 -13.39 1.21
N GLU A 55 15.55 -12.11 0.99
CA GLU A 55 16.45 -10.96 1.12
C GLU A 55 16.47 -10.37 2.55
N ASN A 56 15.75 -10.97 3.50
CA ASN A 56 15.56 -10.51 4.88
C ASN A 56 15.02 -9.07 4.98
N PHE A 57 14.16 -8.69 4.01
CA PHE A 57 13.54 -7.36 3.94
C PHE A 57 12.10 -7.33 4.43
N LEU A 58 11.39 -8.46 4.41
CA LEU A 58 9.95 -8.49 4.71
C LEU A 58 9.64 -7.93 6.11
N GLY A 59 10.38 -8.33 7.15
CA GLY A 59 10.18 -7.79 8.50
C GLY A 59 10.29 -6.26 8.56
N ASN A 60 11.34 -5.68 7.98
CA ASN A 60 11.52 -4.23 7.95
C ASN A 60 10.45 -3.53 7.10
N ILE A 61 9.99 -4.15 6.02
CA ILE A 61 8.91 -3.60 5.16
C ILE A 61 7.58 -3.56 5.92
N LEU A 62 7.30 -4.57 6.73
CA LEU A 62 6.07 -4.64 7.51
C LEU A 62 6.06 -3.59 8.64
N GLU A 63 7.19 -3.43 9.34
CA GLU A 63 7.30 -2.53 10.49
C GLU A 63 7.57 -1.06 10.11
N ASP A 64 8.57 -0.82 9.26
CA ASP A 64 9.05 0.54 8.93
C ASP A 64 8.36 1.12 7.68
N GLY A 65 7.56 0.31 6.99
CA GLY A 65 6.92 0.66 5.73
C GLY A 65 7.84 0.55 4.51
N TYR A 66 7.31 0.97 3.36
CA TYR A 66 7.93 0.77 2.06
C TYR A 66 7.56 1.90 1.10
N GLN A 67 8.36 2.05 0.05
CA GLN A 67 8.05 2.90 -1.09
C GLN A 67 7.76 2.03 -2.32
N VAL A 68 6.76 2.37 -3.11
CA VAL A 68 6.49 1.66 -4.38
C VAL A 68 7.50 2.12 -5.45
N LYS A 69 8.06 1.19 -6.21
CA LYS A 69 9.04 1.48 -7.29
C LYS A 69 8.43 2.31 -8.41
N PHE A 70 7.21 1.94 -8.84
CA PHE A 70 6.46 2.61 -9.90
C PHE A 70 4.97 2.52 -9.60
N LEU A 71 4.29 3.68 -9.57
CA LEU A 71 2.88 3.78 -9.24
C LEU A 71 2.13 4.45 -10.39
N THR A 72 1.05 3.81 -10.84
CA THR A 72 0.07 4.40 -11.76
C THR A 72 -1.09 5.00 -10.95
N ILE A 73 -1.97 5.78 -11.58
CA ILE A 73 -3.15 6.34 -10.88
C ILE A 73 -4.12 5.25 -10.40
N ASN A 74 -4.32 4.19 -11.18
CA ASN A 74 -5.08 3.02 -10.74
C ASN A 74 -4.35 2.27 -9.62
N GLY A 75 -3.02 2.25 -9.71
CA GLY A 75 -2.10 1.85 -8.64
C GLY A 75 -2.44 2.50 -7.31
N LEU A 76 -2.36 3.84 -7.30
CA LEU A 76 -2.57 4.71 -6.17
C LEU A 76 -3.98 4.57 -5.58
N THR A 77 -5.01 4.64 -6.41
CA THR A 77 -6.41 4.57 -5.97
C THR A 77 -6.76 3.22 -5.34
N ASN A 78 -6.18 2.12 -5.84
CA ASN A 78 -6.29 0.81 -5.21
C ASN A 78 -5.56 0.74 -3.86
N LEU A 79 -4.36 1.33 -3.74
CA LEU A 79 -3.66 1.38 -2.45
C LEU A 79 -4.44 2.20 -1.42
N ILE A 80 -5.02 3.33 -1.81
CA ILE A 80 -5.89 4.14 -0.94
C ILE A 80 -7.06 3.30 -0.42
N ARG A 81 -7.71 2.53 -1.31
CA ARG A 81 -8.81 1.64 -0.94
C ARG A 81 -8.37 0.54 0.03
N LEU A 82 -7.24 -0.11 -0.24
CA LEU A 82 -6.74 -1.21 0.59
C LEU A 82 -6.27 -0.73 1.96
N LYS A 83 -5.52 0.39 2.03
CA LYS A 83 -4.96 0.90 3.29
C LYS A 83 -5.99 1.58 4.18
N TYR A 84 -6.87 2.37 3.59
CA TYR A 84 -7.73 3.30 4.34
C TYR A 84 -9.22 3.02 4.16
N GLY A 85 -9.60 2.05 3.33
CA GLY A 85 -11.01 1.76 3.02
C GLY A 85 -11.70 2.82 2.17
N LYS A 86 -10.98 3.84 1.70
CA LYS A 86 -11.53 5.05 1.04
C LYS A 86 -11.81 4.82 -0.45
N LYS A 87 -12.94 5.31 -0.93
CA LYS A 87 -13.43 5.10 -2.30
C LYS A 87 -13.60 6.40 -3.07
N LYS A 88 -13.30 6.34 -4.38
CA LYS A 88 -13.53 7.45 -5.32
C LYS A 88 -15.01 7.82 -5.34
N GLY A 89 -15.30 9.11 -5.23
CA GLY A 89 -16.66 9.65 -5.29
C GLY A 89 -17.41 9.61 -3.96
N GLU A 90 -16.87 8.92 -2.96
CA GLU A 90 -17.40 8.89 -1.58
C GLU A 90 -16.44 9.64 -0.64
N ASP A 91 -15.16 9.27 -0.64
CA ASP A 91 -14.15 9.75 0.31
C ASP A 91 -13.11 10.69 -0.31
N TYR A 92 -13.05 10.75 -1.65
CA TYR A 92 -12.14 11.62 -2.39
C TYR A 92 -12.63 11.84 -3.83
N ARG A 93 -12.14 12.91 -4.45
CA ARG A 93 -12.32 13.17 -5.89
C ARG A 93 -11.09 12.73 -6.68
N LEU A 94 -11.34 12.25 -7.89
CA LEU A 94 -10.30 11.92 -8.86
C LEU A 94 -10.64 12.58 -10.20
N GLU A 95 -9.83 13.57 -10.57
CA GLU A 95 -9.92 14.31 -11.82
C GLU A 95 -8.56 14.21 -12.54
N ASP A 96 -8.57 13.72 -13.77
CA ASP A 96 -7.36 13.35 -14.54
C ASP A 96 -6.43 12.41 -13.75
N PHE A 97 -5.31 12.95 -13.27
CA PHE A 97 -4.30 12.26 -12.46
C PHE A 97 -4.21 12.84 -11.05
N THR A 98 -5.21 13.60 -10.60
CA THR A 98 -5.18 14.28 -9.30
C THR A 98 -6.23 13.70 -8.37
N VAL A 99 -5.78 13.17 -7.24
CA VAL A 99 -6.62 12.82 -6.09
C VAL A 99 -6.74 14.06 -5.20
N SER A 100 -7.95 14.46 -4.84
CA SER A 100 -8.22 15.60 -3.96
C SER A 100 -9.31 15.28 -2.95
N GLU A 101 -9.40 16.09 -1.89
CA GLU A 101 -10.39 15.93 -0.80
C GLU A 101 -10.29 14.58 -0.08
N LEU A 102 -9.14 13.90 -0.21
CA LEU A 102 -8.88 12.67 0.51
C LEU A 102 -8.62 13.02 1.98
N GLY A 103 -9.62 12.79 2.83
CA GLY A 103 -9.48 13.02 4.27
C GLY A 103 -8.57 11.96 4.90
N LEU A 104 -7.35 12.35 5.26
CA LEU A 104 -6.38 11.58 6.05
C LEU A 104 -5.95 12.40 7.25
N ASP A 105 -5.68 11.75 8.37
CA ASP A 105 -4.97 12.41 9.46
C ASP A 105 -3.48 12.63 9.11
N ASP A 106 -2.76 13.35 9.99
CA ASP A 106 -1.36 13.69 9.73
C ASP A 106 -0.46 12.45 9.59
N LYS A 107 -0.74 11.40 10.36
CA LYS A 107 0.04 10.16 10.35
C LYS A 107 -0.24 9.37 9.08
N GLU A 108 -1.51 9.22 8.71
CA GLU A 108 -1.94 8.56 7.47
C GLU A 108 -1.41 9.29 6.22
N ALA A 109 -1.37 10.63 6.25
CA ALA A 109 -0.81 11.44 5.17
C ALA A 109 0.70 11.20 5.02
N ASP A 110 1.44 11.16 6.12
CA ASP A 110 2.88 10.88 6.11
C ASP A 110 3.18 9.44 5.65
N GLU A 111 2.39 8.46 6.12
CA GLU A 111 2.48 7.06 5.67
C GLU A 111 2.19 6.91 4.17
N LEU A 112 1.14 7.57 3.67
CA LEU A 112 0.84 7.56 2.23
C LEU A 112 1.95 8.22 1.43
N GLY A 113 2.47 9.36 1.89
CA GLY A 113 3.58 10.06 1.25
C GLY A 113 4.84 9.22 1.12
N ASN A 114 5.19 8.47 2.18
CA ASN A 114 6.31 7.53 2.18
C ASN A 114 6.15 6.39 1.16
N LEU A 115 4.90 5.97 0.92
CA LEU A 115 4.56 4.92 -0.02
C LEU A 115 4.67 5.35 -1.48
N LEU A 116 4.46 6.64 -1.78
CA LEU A 116 4.40 7.15 -3.16
C LEU A 116 5.72 6.94 -3.90
N SER A 117 5.63 6.51 -5.16
CA SER A 117 6.78 6.49 -6.06
C SER A 117 7.19 7.93 -6.44
N PRO A 118 8.46 8.17 -6.84
CA PRO A 118 8.98 9.53 -7.07
C PRO A 118 8.25 10.38 -8.13
N ASN A 119 7.45 9.77 -9.00
CA ASN A 119 6.63 10.47 -9.99
C ASN A 119 5.31 11.01 -9.43
N TRP A 120 5.11 10.95 -8.10
CA TRP A 120 3.95 11.49 -7.41
C TRP A 120 4.39 12.39 -6.26
N GLU A 121 3.57 13.39 -5.98
CA GLU A 121 3.72 14.27 -4.83
C GLU A 121 2.42 14.30 -4.02
N ILE A 122 2.55 14.49 -2.71
CA ILE A 122 1.43 14.70 -1.79
C ILE A 122 1.57 16.05 -1.10
N ARG A 123 0.46 16.78 -0.96
CA ARG A 123 0.40 18.06 -0.26
C ARG A 123 -0.86 18.14 0.59
N LYS A 124 -0.76 18.77 1.76
CA LYS A 124 -1.93 19.06 2.61
C LYS A 124 -2.75 20.21 2.02
N SER A 125 -4.06 20.13 2.19
CA SER A 125 -5.07 21.10 1.78
C SER A 125 -6.01 21.35 2.97
N GLY A 126 -6.82 22.42 2.90
CA GLY A 126 -7.85 22.69 3.91
C GLY A 126 -8.94 21.61 4.00
N THR A 127 -9.05 20.73 3.01
CA THR A 127 -10.08 19.67 2.92
C THR A 127 -9.50 18.25 2.94
N GLY A 128 -8.22 18.06 3.28
CA GLY A 128 -7.55 16.76 3.29
C GLY A 128 -6.20 16.82 2.58
N VAL A 129 -5.85 15.78 1.82
CA VAL A 129 -4.63 15.75 1.00
C VAL A 129 -4.95 15.83 -0.50
N ILE A 130 -3.98 16.35 -1.24
CA ILE A 130 -3.94 16.35 -2.70
C ILE A 130 -2.75 15.51 -3.13
N ILE A 131 -2.96 14.59 -4.07
CA ILE A 131 -1.91 13.76 -4.67
C ILE A 131 -1.96 13.94 -6.18
N SER A 132 -0.84 14.30 -6.79
CA SER A 132 -0.73 14.59 -8.22
C SER A 132 0.61 14.09 -8.77
N PRO A 133 0.77 13.99 -10.10
CA PRO A 133 2.08 13.72 -10.69
C PRO A 133 3.09 14.78 -10.24
N ALA A 134 4.29 14.35 -9.88
CA ALA A 134 5.40 15.25 -9.63
C ALA A 134 5.78 15.96 -10.94
N GLY A 135 5.99 17.27 -10.86
CA GLY A 135 6.41 18.13 -11.97
C GLY A 135 7.91 18.07 -12.26
#